data_AF-A0A5H2N8N6-F1
#
_entry.id   AF-A0A5H2N8N6-F1
#
_cell.length_a   1.000
_cell.length_b   1.000
_cell.length_c   1.000
_cell.angle_alpha   90.00
_cell.angle_beta   90.00
_cell.angle_gamma   90.00
#
_symmetry.space_group_name_H-M   'P 1'
#
loop_
_entity.id
_entity.type
_entity.pdbx_description
1 polymer ?
#
loop_
_entity_poly.entity_id
_entity_poly.type
_entity_poly.pdbx_seq_one_letter_code
_entity_poly.pdbx_strand_id
1 'polypeptide(L)'
;SKFTCLVFFIVAASISKAYASEEEKAAFREAVKPIIEECSKEHGVGIDELKAAKAAASADGIDNCFLGCVFKKAEVINAKGEFDLDNA
;
A
#
# COMPACT_ATOMS: atom_id res chain seq x y z
N SER A 1 -14.35 -19.58 25.27
CA SER A 1 -15.54 -19.81 24.45
C SER A 1 -15.14 -20.50 23.15
N LYS A 2 -15.64 -21.71 22.86
CA LYS A 2 -15.27 -22.54 21.68
C LYS A 2 -15.53 -21.87 20.32
N PHE A 3 -16.53 -20.99 20.26
CA PHE A 3 -16.88 -20.25 19.06
C PHE A 3 -15.86 -19.17 18.70
N THR A 4 -15.23 -18.54 19.70
CA THR A 4 -14.21 -17.51 19.48
C THR A 4 -12.96 -18.08 18.81
N CYS A 5 -12.50 -19.26 19.20
CA CYS A 5 -11.37 -19.93 18.54
C CYS A 5 -11.68 -20.30 17.08
N LEU A 6 -12.90 -20.78 16.82
CA LEU A 6 -13.33 -21.20 15.49
C LEU A 6 -13.42 -20.01 14.52
N VAL A 7 -13.92 -18.87 14.98
CA VAL A 7 -13.92 -17.61 14.22
C VAL A 7 -12.50 -17.12 13.95
N PHE A 8 -11.61 -17.18 14.95
CA PHE A 8 -10.22 -16.75 14.79
C PHE A 8 -9.45 -17.60 13.77
N PHE A 9 -9.68 -18.92 13.74
CA PHE A 9 -9.10 -19.84 12.76
C PHE A 9 -9.60 -19.58 11.34
N ILE A 10 -10.90 -19.29 11.17
CA ILE A 10 -11.47 -18.93 9.86
C ILE A 10 -10.85 -17.63 9.36
N VAL A 11 -10.77 -16.60 10.20
CA VAL A 11 -10.13 -15.32 9.85
C VAL A 11 -8.66 -15.52 9.47
N ALA A 12 -7.88 -16.27 10.26
CA ALA A 12 -6.49 -16.55 9.95
C ALA A 12 -6.31 -17.28 8.60
N ALA A 13 -7.14 -18.31 8.33
CA ALA A 13 -7.10 -19.05 7.07
C ALA A 13 -7.51 -18.21 5.85
N SER A 14 -8.39 -17.22 6.04
CA SER A 14 -8.79 -16.26 5.00
C SER A 14 -7.68 -15.25 4.67
N ILE A 15 -6.88 -14.83 5.66
CA ILE A 15 -5.79 -13.85 5.47
C ILE A 15 -4.57 -14.47 4.78
N SER A 16 -4.35 -15.79 4.93
CA SER A 16 -3.23 -16.52 4.30
C SER A 16 -3.22 -16.50 2.76
N LYS A 17 -4.26 -15.95 2.12
CA LYS A 17 -4.43 -15.95 0.66
C LYS A 17 -3.86 -14.72 -0.05
N ALA A 18 -3.34 -13.72 0.66
CA ALA A 18 -2.69 -12.58 0.03
C ALA A 18 -1.23 -12.92 -0.33
N TYR A 19 -1.04 -13.76 -1.36
CA TYR A 19 0.28 -14.09 -1.90
C TYR A 19 0.35 -13.64 -3.36
N ALA A 20 1.25 -12.72 -3.66
CA ALA A 20 1.64 -12.37 -5.03
C ALA A 20 2.99 -13.04 -5.35
N SER A 21 3.11 -13.61 -6.55
CA SER A 21 4.37 -14.07 -7.12
C SER A 21 5.36 -12.92 -7.27
N GLU A 22 6.64 -13.24 -7.43
CA GLU A 22 7.67 -12.21 -7.67
C GLU A 22 7.45 -11.48 -9.00
N GLU A 23 6.89 -12.15 -10.00
CA GLU A 23 6.50 -11.54 -11.28
C GLU A 23 5.37 -10.51 -11.09
N GLU A 24 4.30 -10.89 -10.38
CA GLU A 24 3.20 -9.96 -10.05
C GLU A 24 3.70 -8.76 -9.22
N LYS A 25 4.61 -8.99 -8.26
CA LYS A 25 5.24 -7.90 -7.50
C LYS A 25 6.10 -7.00 -8.38
N ALA A 26 6.82 -7.54 -9.35
CA ALA A 26 7.63 -6.76 -10.27
C ALA A 26 6.75 -5.89 -11.18
N ALA A 27 5.72 -6.48 -11.79
CA ALA A 27 4.74 -5.78 -12.60
C ALA A 27 4.04 -4.66 -11.82
N PHE A 28 3.64 -4.93 -10.57
CA PHE A 28 3.05 -3.92 -9.68
C PHE A 28 4.02 -2.76 -9.41
N ARG A 29 5.28 -3.06 -9.10
CA ARG A 29 6.31 -2.02 -8.85
C ARG A 29 6.54 -1.16 -10.10
N GLU A 30 6.54 -1.76 -11.29
CA GLU A 30 6.67 -1.02 -12.54
C GLU A 30 5.46 -0.12 -12.82
N ALA A 31 4.25 -0.63 -12.59
CA ALA A 31 3.01 0.13 -12.77
C ALA A 31 2.89 1.32 -11.82
N VAL A 32 3.32 1.18 -10.56
CA VAL A 32 3.20 2.23 -9.53
C VAL A 32 4.38 3.20 -9.53
N LYS A 33 5.54 2.82 -10.09
CA LYS A 33 6.72 3.68 -10.20
C LYS A 33 6.43 5.10 -10.73
N PRO A 34 5.71 5.31 -11.86
CA PRO A 34 5.43 6.66 -12.36
C PRO A 34 4.61 7.50 -11.35
N ILE A 35 3.68 6.88 -10.63
CA ILE A 35 2.88 7.55 -9.59
C ILE A 35 3.79 8.01 -8.44
N ILE A 36 4.69 7.14 -7.98
CA ILE A 36 5.66 7.46 -6.93
C ILE A 36 6.56 8.62 -7.37
N GLU A 37 7.08 8.58 -8.59
CA GLU A 37 7.94 9.64 -9.13
C GLU A 37 7.22 10.98 -9.25
N GLU A 38 5.95 10.97 -9.63
CA GLU A 38 5.11 12.17 -9.69
C GLU A 38 4.87 12.76 -8.29
N CYS A 39 4.36 11.94 -7.36
CA CYS A 39 4.05 12.38 -6.00
C CYS A 39 5.31 12.79 -5.21
N SER A 40 6.44 12.12 -5.45
CA SER A 40 7.73 12.46 -4.83
C SER A 40 8.17 13.86 -5.24
N LYS A 41 7.99 14.24 -6.51
CA LYS A 41 8.26 15.60 -6.99
C LYS A 41 7.29 16.62 -6.42
N GLU A 42 6.00 16.28 -6.33
CA GLU A 42 4.96 17.18 -5.82
C GLU A 42 5.16 17.53 -4.34
N HIS A 43 5.56 16.54 -3.53
CA HIS A 43 5.67 16.68 -2.07
C HIS A 43 7.10 16.76 -1.55
N GLY A 44 8.09 16.77 -2.43
CA GLY A 44 9.50 16.95 -2.05
C GLY A 44 10.11 15.76 -1.30
N VAL A 45 9.54 14.56 -1.42
CA VAL A 45 10.03 13.34 -0.76
C VAL A 45 11.23 12.78 -1.53
N GLY A 46 12.36 12.61 -0.85
CA GLY A 46 13.61 12.17 -1.46
C GLY A 46 13.67 10.66 -1.74
N ILE A 47 14.42 10.26 -2.76
CA ILE A 47 14.63 8.83 -3.08
C ILE A 47 15.28 8.08 -1.90
N ASP A 48 16.21 8.70 -1.19
CA ASP A 48 16.90 8.04 -0.08
C ASP A 48 16.01 7.87 1.16
N GLU A 49 15.05 8.77 1.34
CA GLU A 49 13.99 8.65 2.35
C GLU A 49 13.08 7.46 2.02
N LEU A 50 12.64 7.33 0.76
CA LEU A 50 11.85 6.18 0.29
C LEU A 50 12.60 4.85 0.41
N LYS A 51 13.91 4.84 0.13
CA LYS A 51 14.76 3.65 0.34
C LYS A 51 14.85 3.29 1.81
N ALA A 52 15.02 4.27 2.70
CA ALA A 52 15.08 4.06 4.14
C ALA A 52 13.75 3.49 4.67
N ALA A 53 12.62 4.08 4.28
CA ALA A 53 11.28 3.58 4.61
C ALA A 53 11.07 2.14 4.13
N LYS A 54 11.45 1.84 2.88
CA LYS A 54 11.37 0.48 2.33
C LYS A 54 12.24 -0.52 3.11
N ALA A 55 13.46 -0.12 3.49
CA ALA A 55 14.36 -0.97 4.27
C ALA A 55 13.86 -1.22 5.70
N ALA A 56 13.24 -0.21 6.31
CA ALA A 56 12.62 -0.30 7.62
C ALA A 56 11.26 -1.02 7.62
N ALA A 57 10.69 -1.26 6.43
CA ALA A 57 9.31 -1.72 6.26
C ALA A 57 8.30 -0.85 7.04
N SER A 58 8.56 0.46 7.10
CA SER A 58 7.73 1.44 7.80
C SER A 58 7.52 2.67 6.92
N ALA A 59 6.34 3.27 7.02
CA ALA A 59 6.02 4.56 6.42
C ALA A 59 6.22 5.74 7.40
N ASP A 60 6.72 5.46 8.62
CA ASP A 60 6.96 6.48 9.62
C ASP A 60 7.98 7.52 9.10
N GLY A 61 7.64 8.79 9.28
CA GLY A 61 8.48 9.90 8.85
C GLY A 61 8.36 10.26 7.37
N ILE A 62 7.65 9.47 6.56
CA ILE A 62 7.27 9.88 5.20
C ILE A 62 6.17 10.93 5.27
N ASP A 63 6.24 11.92 4.39
CA ASP A 63 5.20 12.94 4.26
C ASP A 63 3.81 12.30 3.99
N ASN A 64 2.82 12.70 4.78
CA ASN A 64 1.48 12.13 4.69
C ASN A 64 0.76 12.52 3.39
N CYS A 65 1.06 13.70 2.83
CA CYS A 65 0.49 14.14 1.55
C CYS A 65 1.09 13.33 0.39
N PHE A 66 2.37 12.97 0.45
CA PHE A 66 2.97 12.01 -0.49
C PHE A 66 2.23 10.67 -0.48
N LEU A 67 1.98 10.07 0.69
CA LEU A 67 1.24 8.81 0.79
C LEU A 67 -0.19 8.95 0.25
N GLY A 68 -0.87 10.04 0.60
CA GLY A 68 -2.21 10.34 0.09
C GLY A 68 -2.25 10.50 -1.43
N CYS A 69 -1.26 11.18 -2.03
CA CYS A 69 -1.11 11.33 -3.47
C CYS A 69 -0.97 9.97 -4.16
N VAL A 70 -0.08 9.11 -3.64
CA VAL A 70 0.16 7.77 -4.20
C VAL A 70 -1.13 6.94 -4.14
N PHE A 71 -1.79 6.87 -2.98
CA PHE A 71 -3.02 6.07 -2.84
C PHE A 71 -4.16 6.61 -3.69
N LYS A 72 -4.30 7.93 -3.83
CA LYS A 72 -5.35 8.52 -4.65
C LYS A 72 -5.13 8.26 -6.14
N LYS A 73 -3.90 8.40 -6.63
CA LYS A 73 -3.55 8.16 -8.04
C LYS A 73 -3.51 6.68 -8.41
N ALA A 74 -3.24 5.81 -7.45
CA ALA A 74 -3.38 4.37 -7.62
C ALA A 74 -4.83 3.89 -7.44
N GLU A 75 -5.79 4.82 -7.30
CA GLU A 75 -7.23 4.53 -7.14
C GLU A 75 -7.54 3.61 -5.95
N VAL A 76 -6.69 3.64 -4.93
CA VAL A 76 -6.91 2.95 -3.65
C VAL A 76 -7.87 3.75 -2.76
N ILE A 77 -7.81 5.08 -2.86
CA ILE A 77 -8.72 5.99 -2.16
C ILE A 77 -9.42 6.95 -3.13
N ASN A 78 -10.70 7.20 -2.86
CA ASN A 78 -11.53 8.08 -3.66
C ASN A 78 -11.31 9.57 -3.31
N ALA A 79 -12.04 10.47 -3.97
CA ALA A 79 -11.93 11.91 -3.75
C ALA A 79 -12.29 12.38 -2.32
N LYS A 80 -13.02 11.57 -1.54
CA LYS A 80 -13.34 11.82 -0.13
C LYS A 80 -12.27 11.29 0.83
N GLY A 81 -11.24 10.61 0.32
CA GLY A 81 -10.22 9.95 1.14
C GLY A 81 -10.69 8.61 1.73
N GLU A 82 -11.77 8.03 1.22
CA GLU A 82 -12.28 6.72 1.62
C GLU A 82 -11.67 5.65 0.70
N PHE A 83 -11.58 4.40 1.18
CA PHE A 83 -11.16 3.27 0.34
C PHE A 83 -12.10 3.12 -0.87
N ASP A 84 -11.54 3.06 -2.06
CA ASP A 84 -12.30 3.01 -3.30
C ASP A 84 -12.67 1.55 -3.65
N LEU A 85 -13.82 1.09 -3.16
CA LEU A 85 -14.32 -0.26 -3.39
C LEU A 85 -14.62 -0.58 -4.86
N ASP A 86 -14.84 0.44 -5.68
CA ASP A 86 -15.23 0.25 -7.08
C ASP A 86 -14.00 -0.03 -7.97
N ASN A 87 -12.82 0.42 -7.53
CA ASN A 87 -11.55 0.28 -8.25
C ASN A 87 -10.52 -0.63 -7.54
N ALA A 88 -10.83 -1.15 -6.35
CA ALA A 88 -9.98 -2.03 -5.55
C ALA A 88 -10.04 -3.53 -5.90
#